data_AF-K9V6F2-F1
#
_entry.id   AF-K9V6F2-F1
#
_cell.length_a   1.000
_cell.length_b   1.000
_cell.length_c   1.000
_cell.angle_alpha   90.00
_cell.angle_beta   90.00
_cell.angle_gamma   90.00
#
_symmetry.space_group_name_H-M   'P 1'
#
loop_
_entity.id
_entity.type
_entity.pdbx_description
1 polymer ?
#
loop_
_entity_poly.entity_id
_entity_poly.type
_entity_poly.pdbx_seq_one_letter_code
_entity_poly.pdbx_strand_id
1 'polypeptide(L)'
;MTQILYVNPTSGNNGNTGSEQAPVKTIAKALQLATAGAKIQLASGTYNAASGEIFPLSVPPNVAIIGTENNKGSAILIEGSGNYLSRTFAGQNVTFVMASSAELRGVTVVNQASRGTAVWVESTSPTVANCTFIRCKREGLFATGDANPVVIDNVFTENAANGISIARNSKGDIRGNICYKTGYGIAISDSAAPTLTDNKISENRSGIVISGSARPVLRSNLCDRNTDDGITIISSALPDLGTNTSPGNNILRSNGKFDIQNASSNKIIAIGNQIDPSKVSGNVELINNQSPSPSPIPTPSPTPIPTPSPTPIPTPSPTPIPTPSPNPEPEPNPEPSPIPTPSPTPIPVPTPSPTPTPVPGDLTDISGHWAEAFIRELNKLDIITGFKDKTFKPDATMTRAQYAALLVKAFNPSAKRQASKFRDVPESFWAYKVIQQAYQGQFLSGYPDNSFRPNENIQRVQILVSLVNGLGLTTATKTTKAFDDQNKIPNYALDEIAIASSKRIIVNYPKISQLNPTRDATRAEVAAIVYQALVDAGRVAVINSPYIFV
;
A
#
# COMPACT_ATOMS: atom_id res chain seq x y z
N MET A 1 18.57 -31.09 6.45
CA MET A 1 19.44 -29.94 6.79
C MET A 1 18.88 -28.70 6.14
N THR A 2 18.86 -27.56 6.86
CA THR A 2 18.42 -26.27 6.31
C THR A 2 19.44 -25.77 5.28
N GLN A 3 18.99 -25.48 4.05
CA GLN A 3 19.85 -24.89 3.02
C GLN A 3 20.28 -23.48 3.43
N ILE A 4 21.59 -23.18 3.37
CA ILE A 4 22.11 -21.83 3.56
C ILE A 4 22.75 -21.38 2.24
N LEU A 5 22.30 -20.23 1.73
CA LEU A 5 22.80 -19.59 0.52
C LEU A 5 23.50 -18.30 0.89
N TYR A 6 24.77 -18.17 0.55
CA TYR A 6 25.58 -16.98 0.84
C TYR A 6 25.56 -16.02 -0.35
N VAL A 7 25.34 -14.74 -0.06
CA VAL A 7 25.27 -13.67 -1.07
C VAL A 7 26.29 -12.58 -0.75
N ASN A 8 27.18 -12.29 -1.70
CA ASN A 8 28.14 -11.20 -1.58
C ASN A 8 28.08 -10.29 -2.82
N PRO A 9 27.70 -9.00 -2.67
CA PRO A 9 27.46 -8.12 -3.82
C PRO A 9 28.76 -7.69 -4.50
N THR A 10 29.89 -7.81 -3.80
CA THR A 10 31.22 -7.38 -4.27
C THR A 10 31.99 -8.55 -4.90
N SER A 11 32.11 -9.68 -4.18
CA SER A 11 32.94 -10.82 -4.60
C SER A 11 32.16 -12.01 -5.15
N GLY A 12 30.82 -12.03 -5.01
CA GLY A 12 30.00 -13.14 -5.46
C GLY A 12 29.86 -13.22 -6.99
N ASN A 13 29.45 -14.40 -7.47
CA ASN A 13 29.16 -14.64 -8.89
C ASN A 13 27.86 -15.43 -9.05
N ASN A 14 26.94 -14.98 -9.92
CA ASN A 14 25.64 -15.62 -10.13
C ASN A 14 25.70 -16.97 -10.86
N GLY A 15 26.87 -17.38 -11.35
CA GLY A 15 27.13 -18.75 -11.80
C GLY A 15 27.44 -19.72 -10.65
N ASN A 16 27.68 -19.22 -9.43
CA ASN A 16 28.01 -20.06 -8.28
C ASN A 16 26.78 -20.77 -7.71
N THR A 17 27.03 -21.82 -6.92
CA THR A 17 26.00 -22.60 -6.21
C THR A 17 25.44 -21.91 -4.97
N GLY A 18 26.12 -20.89 -4.45
CA GLY A 18 25.72 -20.16 -3.24
C GLY A 18 26.26 -20.75 -1.93
N SER A 19 27.32 -21.56 -1.98
CA SER A 19 28.04 -21.99 -0.77
C SER A 19 28.84 -20.83 -0.17
N GLU A 20 29.37 -21.01 1.03
CA GLU A 20 30.17 -19.98 1.71
C GLU A 20 31.45 -19.64 0.93
N GLN A 21 32.10 -20.64 0.34
CA GLN A 21 33.32 -20.48 -0.46
C GLN A 21 33.03 -19.97 -1.89
N ALA A 22 31.80 -20.14 -2.37
CA ALA A 22 31.35 -19.72 -3.69
C ALA A 22 29.98 -19.01 -3.59
N PRO A 23 29.93 -17.80 -3.01
CA PRO A 23 28.68 -17.08 -2.81
C PRO A 23 28.12 -16.60 -4.15
N VAL A 24 26.78 -16.51 -4.23
CA VAL A 24 26.13 -15.83 -5.37
C VAL A 24 26.27 -14.32 -5.23
N LYS A 25 26.16 -13.59 -6.34
CA LYS A 25 26.32 -12.12 -6.33
C LYS A 25 25.08 -11.39 -5.83
N THR A 26 23.90 -11.86 -6.25
CA THR A 26 22.64 -11.14 -6.03
C THR A 26 21.65 -11.92 -5.18
N ILE A 27 20.84 -11.18 -4.41
CA ILE A 27 19.71 -11.68 -3.64
C ILE A 27 18.70 -12.29 -4.60
N ALA A 28 18.44 -11.64 -5.74
CA ALA A 28 17.56 -12.19 -6.78
C ALA A 28 17.98 -13.59 -7.23
N LYS A 29 19.30 -13.84 -7.39
CA LYS A 29 19.79 -15.17 -7.76
C LYS A 29 19.65 -16.17 -6.60
N ALA A 30 19.95 -15.76 -5.37
CA ALA A 30 19.77 -16.60 -4.20
C ALA A 30 18.30 -17.04 -4.03
N LEU A 31 17.34 -16.13 -4.24
CA LEU A 31 15.91 -16.42 -4.18
C LEU A 31 15.46 -17.44 -5.23
N GLN A 32 16.11 -17.49 -6.40
CA GLN A 32 15.84 -18.51 -7.42
C GLN A 32 16.37 -19.90 -7.03
N LEU A 33 17.45 -19.96 -6.25
CA LEU A 33 18.08 -21.20 -5.80
C LEU A 33 17.48 -21.73 -4.49
N ALA A 34 16.77 -20.87 -3.76
CA ALA A 34 16.21 -21.17 -2.46
C ALA A 34 15.12 -22.22 -2.54
N THR A 35 15.28 -23.28 -1.74
CA THR A 35 14.24 -24.25 -1.44
C THR A 35 13.43 -23.83 -0.21
N ALA A 36 12.28 -24.44 0.03
CA ALA A 36 11.46 -24.13 1.21
C ALA A 36 12.26 -24.35 2.51
N GLY A 37 12.28 -23.36 3.39
CA GLY A 37 13.07 -23.36 4.63
C GLY A 37 14.48 -22.78 4.47
N ALA A 38 14.91 -22.40 3.26
CA ALA A 38 16.26 -21.89 3.04
C ALA A 38 16.53 -20.55 3.76
N LYS A 39 17.78 -20.36 4.18
CA LYS A 39 18.31 -19.10 4.71
C LYS A 39 19.26 -18.48 3.69
N ILE A 40 19.02 -17.22 3.35
CA ILE A 40 19.86 -16.42 2.47
C ILE A 40 20.69 -15.47 3.35
N GLN A 41 21.97 -15.80 3.55
CA GLN A 41 22.89 -15.03 4.38
C GLN A 41 23.58 -13.95 3.54
N LEU A 42 23.36 -12.69 3.91
CA LEU A 42 23.93 -11.53 3.24
C LEU A 42 25.27 -11.15 3.88
N ALA A 43 26.27 -10.91 3.04
CA ALA A 43 27.51 -10.24 3.42
C ALA A 43 27.29 -8.71 3.48
N SER A 44 28.18 -7.99 4.17
CA SER A 44 28.17 -6.52 4.14
C SER A 44 28.38 -5.99 2.73
N GLY A 45 27.67 -4.92 2.38
CA GLY A 45 27.76 -4.31 1.07
C GLY A 45 26.48 -3.58 0.64
N THR A 46 26.51 -3.09 -0.59
CA THR A 46 25.36 -2.45 -1.23
C THR A 46 24.78 -3.37 -2.31
N TYR A 47 23.50 -3.67 -2.18
CA TYR A 47 22.70 -4.48 -3.08
C TYR A 47 21.74 -3.57 -3.84
N ASN A 48 22.09 -3.24 -5.07
CA ASN A 48 21.33 -2.34 -5.94
C ASN A 48 21.46 -2.74 -7.42
N ALA A 49 20.90 -1.93 -8.32
CA ALA A 49 21.00 -2.20 -9.76
C ALA A 49 22.47 -2.28 -10.26
N ALA A 50 23.39 -1.50 -9.66
CA ALA A 50 24.81 -1.53 -10.03
C ALA A 50 25.52 -2.81 -9.56
N SER A 51 25.08 -3.42 -8.47
CA SER A 51 25.54 -4.75 -8.04
C SER A 51 24.86 -5.90 -8.80
N GLY A 52 23.90 -5.59 -9.68
CA GLY A 52 23.17 -6.55 -10.53
C GLY A 52 21.83 -7.01 -9.97
N GLU A 53 21.31 -6.39 -8.91
CA GLU A 53 19.98 -6.72 -8.39
C GLU A 53 18.87 -6.33 -9.39
N ILE A 54 17.81 -7.14 -9.39
CA ILE A 54 16.59 -6.88 -10.14
C ILE A 54 15.45 -6.85 -9.13
N PHE A 55 14.75 -5.72 -9.08
CA PHE A 55 13.65 -5.47 -8.16
C PHE A 55 12.28 -5.59 -8.89
N PRO A 56 11.18 -5.91 -8.19
CA PRO A 56 11.12 -6.16 -6.74
C PRO A 56 11.68 -7.54 -6.37
N LEU A 57 12.21 -7.65 -5.16
CA LEU A 57 12.67 -8.90 -4.57
C LEU A 57 11.46 -9.61 -3.93
N SER A 58 10.94 -10.63 -4.62
CA SER A 58 9.84 -11.45 -4.13
C SER A 58 10.38 -12.58 -3.26
N VAL A 59 10.11 -12.54 -1.95
CA VAL A 59 10.57 -13.55 -0.99
C VAL A 59 9.52 -14.66 -0.89
N PRO A 60 9.84 -15.90 -1.30
CA PRO A 60 8.87 -16.99 -1.32
C PRO A 60 8.56 -17.50 0.11
N PRO A 61 7.50 -18.29 0.27
CA PRO A 61 7.13 -18.84 1.57
C PRO A 61 8.26 -19.62 2.22
N ASN A 62 8.40 -19.49 3.54
CA ASN A 62 9.38 -20.20 4.36
C ASN A 62 10.85 -19.91 4.00
N VAL A 63 11.14 -18.82 3.29
CA VAL A 63 12.53 -18.40 3.01
C VAL A 63 12.87 -17.17 3.85
N ALA A 64 14.07 -17.17 4.43
CA ALA A 64 14.55 -16.11 5.29
C ALA A 64 15.74 -15.38 4.66
N ILE A 65 15.65 -14.06 4.51
CA ILE A 65 16.79 -13.19 4.18
C ILE A 65 17.38 -12.68 5.49
N ILE A 66 18.65 -12.99 5.72
CA ILE A 66 19.37 -12.75 6.98
C ILE A 66 20.57 -11.83 6.73
N GLY A 67 20.54 -10.65 7.32
CA GLY A 67 21.69 -9.76 7.43
C GLY A 67 22.31 -9.78 8.82
N THR A 68 22.48 -8.61 9.44
CA THR A 68 23.06 -8.44 10.78
C THR A 68 22.04 -7.80 11.73
N GLU A 69 21.36 -8.61 12.54
CA GLU A 69 20.27 -8.14 13.41
C GLU A 69 20.76 -7.20 14.52
N ASN A 70 21.91 -7.50 15.14
CA ASN A 70 22.44 -6.76 16.29
C ASN A 70 22.67 -5.25 16.01
N ASN A 71 22.96 -4.89 14.76
CA ASN A 71 23.19 -3.50 14.34
C ASN A 71 22.13 -2.98 13.36
N LYS A 72 20.98 -3.66 13.32
CA LYS A 72 19.84 -3.37 12.45
C LYS A 72 20.20 -3.24 10.96
N GLY A 73 21.18 -4.02 10.51
CA GLY A 73 21.60 -4.07 9.12
C GLY A 73 22.36 -2.87 8.60
N SER A 74 22.99 -2.07 9.48
CA SER A 74 23.71 -0.84 9.08
C SER A 74 24.83 -1.05 8.05
N ALA A 75 25.39 -2.26 7.94
CA ALA A 75 26.42 -2.61 6.95
C ALA A 75 25.86 -3.27 5.67
N ILE A 76 24.54 -3.46 5.57
CA ILE A 76 23.87 -4.16 4.47
C ILE A 76 22.80 -3.23 3.91
N LEU A 77 23.16 -2.49 2.87
CA LEU A 77 22.26 -1.55 2.21
C LEU A 77 21.60 -2.21 1.00
N ILE A 78 20.28 -2.27 0.99
CA ILE A 78 19.47 -2.73 -0.15
C ILE A 78 18.76 -1.51 -0.71
N GLU A 79 19.14 -1.11 -1.92
CA GLU A 79 18.65 0.09 -2.56
C GLU A 79 18.07 -0.23 -3.94
N GLY A 80 16.76 -0.05 -4.06
CA GLY A 80 16.11 -0.24 -5.35
C GLY A 80 14.61 -0.32 -5.25
N SER A 81 13.99 -0.42 -6.41
CA SER A 81 12.55 -0.49 -6.55
C SER A 81 12.20 -1.21 -7.83
N GLY A 82 11.10 -1.95 -7.80
CA GLY A 82 10.47 -2.47 -9.00
C GLY A 82 8.97 -2.30 -8.94
N ASN A 83 8.34 -2.39 -10.11
CA ASN A 83 6.90 -2.30 -10.22
C ASN A 83 6.26 -3.59 -9.68
N TYR A 84 5.27 -3.43 -8.81
CA TYR A 84 4.48 -4.51 -8.26
C TYR A 84 3.00 -4.14 -8.38
N LEU A 85 2.24 -4.97 -9.11
CA LEU A 85 0.81 -4.80 -9.22
C LEU A 85 0.14 -5.40 -7.98
N SER A 86 -0.29 -4.52 -7.08
CA SER A 86 -1.10 -4.94 -5.94
C SER A 86 -2.49 -5.40 -6.38
N ARG A 87 -3.07 -6.39 -5.71
CA ARG A 87 -4.46 -6.85 -5.93
C ARG A 87 -5.47 -6.07 -5.08
N THR A 88 -5.01 -5.41 -4.02
CA THR A 88 -5.85 -4.65 -3.06
C THR A 88 -5.60 -3.13 -3.11
N PHE A 89 -4.55 -2.73 -3.83
CA PHE A 89 -4.22 -1.39 -4.26
C PHE A 89 -3.86 -1.39 -5.76
N ALA A 90 -3.48 -0.24 -6.33
CA ALA A 90 -2.98 -0.14 -7.71
C ALA A 90 -1.49 -0.55 -7.81
N GLY A 91 -0.87 -0.33 -8.98
CA GLY A 91 0.58 -0.47 -9.16
C GLY A 91 1.40 0.29 -8.10
N GLN A 92 2.39 -0.39 -7.53
CA GLN A 92 3.27 0.07 -6.48
C GLN A 92 4.71 -0.01 -6.92
N ASN A 93 5.54 0.90 -6.42
CA ASN A 93 6.99 0.81 -6.55
C ASN A 93 7.52 0.24 -5.23
N VAL A 94 8.02 -1.00 -5.25
CA VAL A 94 8.38 -1.71 -4.02
C VAL A 94 9.78 -2.33 -4.12
N THR A 95 10.49 -2.41 -2.99
CA THR A 95 11.77 -3.13 -2.93
C THR A 95 11.54 -4.61 -2.67
N PHE A 96 10.68 -4.96 -1.71
CA PHE A 96 10.35 -6.32 -1.33
C PHE A 96 8.86 -6.61 -1.44
N VAL A 97 8.54 -7.84 -1.88
CA VAL A 97 7.20 -8.44 -1.80
C VAL A 97 7.34 -9.70 -0.96
N MET A 98 6.61 -9.77 0.16
CA MET A 98 6.81 -10.82 1.16
C MET A 98 5.66 -11.83 1.16
N ALA A 99 5.96 -13.11 0.91
CA ALA A 99 4.99 -14.20 1.06
C ALA A 99 4.77 -14.58 2.54
N SER A 100 3.76 -15.42 2.80
CA SER A 100 3.53 -15.93 4.17
C SER A 100 4.70 -16.78 4.64
N SER A 101 5.06 -16.65 5.92
CA SER A 101 6.22 -17.33 6.53
C SER A 101 7.58 -16.95 5.92
N ALA A 102 7.64 -15.94 5.04
CA ALA A 102 8.90 -15.35 4.64
C ALA A 102 9.46 -14.47 5.76
N GLU A 103 10.79 -14.37 5.85
CA GLU A 103 11.45 -13.52 6.84
C GLU A 103 12.43 -12.54 6.20
N LEU A 104 12.42 -11.30 6.68
CA LEU A 104 13.43 -10.28 6.35
C LEU A 104 14.04 -9.77 7.64
N ARG A 105 15.35 -9.97 7.81
CA ARG A 105 16.05 -9.68 9.07
C ARG A 105 17.36 -8.94 8.88
N GLY A 106 17.61 -7.93 9.72
CA GLY A 106 18.95 -7.36 9.85
C GLY A 106 19.47 -6.64 8.61
N VAL A 107 18.62 -5.93 7.85
CA VAL A 107 19.03 -5.19 6.65
C VAL A 107 18.62 -3.72 6.71
N THR A 108 19.34 -2.87 5.99
CA THR A 108 18.93 -1.49 5.72
C THR A 108 18.30 -1.41 4.33
N VAL A 109 17.13 -0.81 4.18
CA VAL A 109 16.42 -0.69 2.90
C VAL A 109 16.10 0.77 2.58
N VAL A 110 16.40 1.17 1.34
CA VAL A 110 16.10 2.49 0.77
C VAL A 110 15.30 2.32 -0.52
N ASN A 111 14.20 3.07 -0.66
CA ASN A 111 13.44 3.14 -1.91
C ASN A 111 13.18 4.60 -2.33
N GLN A 112 14.03 5.13 -3.22
CA GLN A 112 13.92 6.50 -3.74
C GLN A 112 12.96 6.66 -4.93
N ALA A 113 12.33 5.59 -5.42
CA ALA A 113 11.41 5.69 -6.54
C ALA A 113 10.17 6.51 -6.17
N SER A 114 9.48 7.12 -7.15
CA SER A 114 8.21 7.81 -6.88
C SER A 114 7.21 6.87 -6.22
N ARG A 115 6.65 7.26 -5.07
CA ARG A 115 5.79 6.40 -4.22
C ARG A 115 6.47 5.08 -3.80
N GLY A 116 7.80 5.08 -3.69
CA GLY A 116 8.61 3.92 -3.32
C GLY A 116 8.38 3.47 -1.88
N THR A 117 7.92 2.23 -1.72
CA THR A 117 7.78 1.54 -0.44
C THR A 117 8.88 0.49 -0.31
N ALA A 118 9.53 0.35 0.84
CA ALA A 118 10.55 -0.68 0.99
C ALA A 118 9.93 -2.10 1.04
N VAL A 119 8.98 -2.37 1.94
CA VAL A 119 8.36 -3.69 2.07
C VAL A 119 6.86 -3.64 1.81
N TRP A 120 6.39 -4.48 0.90
CA TRP A 120 4.97 -4.67 0.61
C TRP A 120 4.48 -6.05 1.09
N VAL A 121 3.39 -6.03 1.88
CA VAL A 121 2.74 -7.22 2.43
C VAL A 121 1.28 -7.26 1.97
N GLU A 122 0.92 -8.26 1.18
CA GLU A 122 -0.37 -8.32 0.47
C GLU A 122 -1.15 -9.58 0.81
N SER A 123 -2.08 -9.49 1.76
CA SER A 123 -2.79 -10.63 2.37
C SER A 123 -1.89 -11.85 2.66
N THR A 124 -0.70 -11.57 3.21
CA THR A 124 0.30 -12.55 3.64
C THR A 124 0.72 -12.27 5.09
N SER A 125 1.43 -13.22 5.69
CA SER A 125 1.89 -13.15 7.09
C SER A 125 3.41 -13.39 7.23
N PRO A 126 4.26 -12.48 6.73
CA PRO A 126 5.72 -12.55 6.90
C PRO A 126 6.17 -12.04 8.28
N THR A 127 7.45 -12.29 8.60
CA THR A 127 8.16 -11.61 9.69
C THR A 127 9.15 -10.60 9.13
N VAL A 128 9.12 -9.37 9.63
CA VAL A 128 10.10 -8.32 9.33
C VAL A 128 10.71 -7.88 10.66
N ALA A 129 12.00 -8.17 10.86
CA ALA A 129 12.65 -8.02 12.16
C ALA A 129 13.99 -7.30 12.09
N ASN A 130 14.29 -6.46 13.07
CA ASN A 130 15.63 -5.89 13.24
C ASN A 130 16.18 -5.21 11.97
N CYS A 131 15.34 -4.58 11.17
CA CYS A 131 15.73 -3.89 9.94
C CYS A 131 15.71 -2.36 10.14
N THR A 132 16.37 -1.64 9.23
CA THR A 132 16.30 -0.19 9.12
C THR A 132 15.67 0.20 7.78
N PHE A 133 14.54 0.88 7.81
CA PHE A 133 13.84 1.41 6.63
C PHE A 133 13.98 2.92 6.59
N ILE A 134 14.85 3.41 5.71
CA ILE A 134 15.30 4.80 5.72
C ILE A 134 15.13 5.47 4.37
N ARG A 135 14.73 6.75 4.38
CA ARG A 135 14.66 7.60 3.19
C ARG A 135 13.77 7.04 2.06
N CYS A 136 12.75 6.25 2.38
CA CYS A 136 11.78 5.80 1.37
C CYS A 136 10.89 6.97 0.93
N LYS A 137 10.58 7.08 -0.37
CA LYS A 137 9.73 8.15 -0.90
C LYS A 137 8.26 8.03 -0.52
N ARG A 138 7.85 6.90 0.07
CA ARG A 138 6.53 6.75 0.68
C ARG A 138 6.66 6.18 2.09
N GLU A 139 6.63 4.86 2.26
CA GLU A 139 6.73 4.21 3.56
C GLU A 139 7.83 3.16 3.62
N GLY A 140 8.27 2.82 4.82
CA GLY A 140 9.16 1.68 5.00
C GLY A 140 8.42 0.35 4.83
N LEU A 141 7.23 0.21 5.42
CA LEU A 141 6.41 -0.99 5.29
C LEU A 141 4.95 -0.65 5.04
N PHE A 142 4.32 -1.37 4.10
CA PHE A 142 2.90 -1.28 3.82
C PHE A 142 2.25 -2.66 3.85
N ALA A 143 1.27 -2.84 4.75
CA ALA A 143 0.45 -4.04 4.86
C ALA A 143 -0.98 -3.77 4.37
N THR A 144 -1.49 -4.64 3.50
CA THR A 144 -2.79 -4.50 2.85
C THR A 144 -3.53 -5.82 2.67
N GLY A 145 -4.80 -5.73 2.26
CA GLY A 145 -5.72 -6.84 2.09
C GLY A 145 -6.04 -7.44 3.44
N ASP A 146 -5.79 -8.73 3.58
CA ASP A 146 -5.99 -9.48 4.83
C ASP A 146 -4.64 -9.82 5.47
N ALA A 147 -3.65 -8.93 5.32
CA ALA A 147 -2.29 -9.19 5.76
C ALA A 147 -2.22 -9.32 7.29
N ASN A 148 -1.36 -10.22 7.76
CA ASN A 148 -1.10 -10.43 9.17
C ASN A 148 0.40 -10.56 9.45
N PRO A 149 1.21 -9.53 9.16
CA PRO A 149 2.65 -9.58 9.37
C PRO A 149 3.01 -9.48 10.86
N VAL A 150 4.18 -10.00 11.21
CA VAL A 150 4.90 -9.67 12.45
C VAL A 150 5.98 -8.64 12.11
N VAL A 151 5.90 -7.45 12.68
CA VAL A 151 6.84 -6.35 12.46
C VAL A 151 7.48 -5.99 13.80
N ILE A 152 8.74 -6.38 13.97
CA ILE A 152 9.41 -6.38 15.28
C ILE A 152 10.76 -5.66 15.28
N ASP A 153 10.97 -4.79 16.26
CA ASP A 153 12.27 -4.17 16.56
C ASP A 153 12.94 -3.48 15.34
N ASN A 154 12.15 -2.97 14.41
CA ASN A 154 12.66 -2.25 13.25
C ASN A 154 12.80 -0.75 13.53
N VAL A 155 13.61 -0.07 12.72
CA VAL A 155 13.74 1.38 12.71
C VAL A 155 13.17 1.91 11.40
N PHE A 156 12.21 2.83 11.47
CA PHE A 156 11.63 3.54 10.35
C PHE A 156 11.95 5.03 10.47
N THR A 157 12.74 5.58 9.54
CA THR A 157 13.15 6.98 9.65
C THR A 157 13.34 7.71 8.34
N GLU A 158 13.11 9.02 8.35
CA GLU A 158 13.29 9.89 7.17
C GLU A 158 12.47 9.46 5.95
N ASN A 159 11.40 8.69 6.16
CA ASN A 159 10.48 8.26 5.10
C ASN A 159 9.51 9.41 4.80
N ALA A 160 9.33 9.72 3.52
CA ALA A 160 8.63 10.93 3.08
C ALA A 160 7.13 10.93 3.40
N ALA A 161 6.49 9.75 3.47
CA ALA A 161 5.12 9.63 3.94
C ALA A 161 5.08 9.04 5.36
N ASN A 162 5.14 7.71 5.52
CA ASN A 162 4.91 7.09 6.84
C ASN A 162 6.07 6.16 7.22
N GLY A 163 6.22 5.86 8.51
CA GLY A 163 7.06 4.74 8.93
C GLY A 163 6.43 3.42 8.48
N ILE A 164 5.26 3.12 9.04
CA ILE A 164 4.47 1.91 8.78
C ILE A 164 3.06 2.32 8.30
N SER A 165 2.51 1.60 7.33
CA SER A 165 1.10 1.73 6.91
C SER A 165 0.38 0.39 6.93
N ILE A 166 -0.82 0.38 7.52
CA ILE A 166 -1.67 -0.81 7.65
C ILE A 166 -3.08 -0.44 7.20
N ALA A 167 -3.53 -1.04 6.11
CA ALA A 167 -4.78 -0.71 5.45
C ALA A 167 -5.65 -1.95 5.19
N ARG A 168 -6.82 -1.73 4.59
CA ARG A 168 -7.84 -2.76 4.30
C ARG A 168 -8.25 -3.51 5.56
N ASN A 169 -8.14 -4.84 5.60
CA ASN A 169 -8.54 -5.69 6.72
C ASN A 169 -7.33 -6.23 7.51
N SER A 170 -6.15 -5.63 7.33
CA SER A 170 -4.90 -6.16 7.87
C SER A 170 -4.88 -6.12 9.42
N LYS A 171 -4.25 -7.13 10.05
CA LYS A 171 -4.29 -7.37 11.52
C LYS A 171 -2.93 -7.54 12.20
N GLY A 172 -1.83 -7.17 11.53
CA GLY A 172 -0.47 -7.50 11.96
C GLY A 172 -0.11 -7.16 13.41
N ASP A 173 0.88 -7.90 13.93
CA ASP A 173 1.51 -7.67 15.24
C ASP A 173 2.72 -6.73 15.09
N ILE A 174 2.59 -5.51 15.61
CA ILE A 174 3.55 -4.43 15.43
C ILE A 174 4.15 -4.10 16.79
N ARG A 175 5.39 -4.54 17.05
CA ARG A 175 5.98 -4.40 18.38
C ARG A 175 7.45 -3.98 18.43
N GLY A 176 7.80 -3.16 19.41
CA GLY A 176 9.19 -2.73 19.65
C GLY A 176 9.80 -1.85 18.55
N ASN A 177 9.01 -1.38 17.58
CA ASN A 177 9.52 -0.59 16.46
C ASN A 177 9.77 0.86 16.87
N ILE A 178 10.73 1.50 16.21
CA ILE A 178 11.06 2.91 16.37
C ILE A 178 10.69 3.64 15.08
N CYS A 179 9.75 4.58 15.14
CA CYS A 179 9.37 5.44 14.01
C CYS A 179 9.70 6.89 14.32
N TYR A 180 10.63 7.51 13.59
CA TYR A 180 10.97 8.92 13.81
C TYR A 180 11.34 9.69 12.55
N LYS A 181 11.07 11.00 12.52
CA LYS A 181 11.32 11.88 11.35
C LYS A 181 10.61 11.40 10.08
N THR A 182 9.36 10.96 10.22
CA THR A 182 8.48 10.62 9.10
C THR A 182 7.28 11.57 9.06
N GLY A 183 6.45 11.51 8.02
CA GLY A 183 5.16 12.20 8.03
C GLY A 183 4.27 11.61 9.13
N TYR A 184 3.83 10.37 9.00
CA TYR A 184 3.17 9.65 10.10
C TYR A 184 4.05 8.51 10.61
N GLY A 185 4.23 8.41 11.93
CA GLY A 185 4.95 7.26 12.49
C GLY A 185 4.30 5.93 12.08
N ILE A 186 3.01 5.80 12.37
CA ILE A 186 2.18 4.66 11.94
C ILE A 186 0.83 5.16 11.43
N ALA A 187 0.44 4.73 10.22
CA ALA A 187 -0.87 5.02 9.64
C ALA A 187 -1.73 3.76 9.58
N ILE A 188 -2.97 3.84 10.07
CA ILE A 188 -3.94 2.75 10.13
C ILE A 188 -5.24 3.22 9.48
N SER A 189 -5.75 2.49 8.48
CA SER A 189 -6.91 2.91 7.70
C SER A 189 -7.87 1.78 7.34
N ASP A 190 -8.99 2.14 6.70
CA ASP A 190 -10.07 1.23 6.30
C ASP A 190 -10.64 0.43 7.49
N SER A 191 -10.56 -0.89 7.47
CA SER A 191 -11.07 -1.79 8.51
C SER A 191 -9.93 -2.49 9.27
N ALA A 192 -8.71 -1.95 9.19
CA ALA A 192 -7.53 -2.58 9.76
C ALA A 192 -7.64 -2.65 11.29
N ALA A 193 -7.14 -3.74 11.85
CA ALA A 193 -7.19 -4.01 13.29
C ALA A 193 -5.87 -4.64 13.79
N PRO A 194 -4.72 -3.97 13.62
CA PRO A 194 -3.44 -4.44 14.14
C PRO A 194 -3.33 -4.30 15.66
N THR A 195 -2.40 -5.04 16.26
CA THR A 195 -1.94 -4.83 17.63
C THR A 195 -0.64 -4.04 17.62
N LEU A 196 -0.58 -2.96 18.39
CA LEU A 196 0.60 -2.11 18.53
C LEU A 196 1.09 -2.17 19.98
N THR A 197 2.28 -2.72 20.20
CA THR A 197 2.85 -2.92 21.54
C THR A 197 4.28 -2.40 21.65
N ASP A 198 4.61 -1.62 22.67
CA ASP A 198 5.99 -1.18 22.96
C ASP A 198 6.69 -0.41 21.82
N ASN A 199 5.94 0.24 20.92
CA ASN A 199 6.52 1.04 19.84
C ASN A 199 6.90 2.44 20.34
N LYS A 200 8.01 2.97 19.83
CA LYS A 200 8.50 4.34 20.11
C LYS A 200 8.31 5.21 18.88
N ILE A 201 7.49 6.24 18.99
CA ILE A 201 6.98 7.01 17.85
C ILE A 201 7.20 8.50 18.14
N SER A 202 8.26 9.07 17.58
CA SER A 202 8.73 10.39 17.98
C SER A 202 9.20 11.27 16.83
N GLU A 203 9.12 12.59 16.97
CA GLU A 203 9.64 13.54 15.96
C GLU A 203 9.05 13.33 14.55
N ASN A 204 7.81 12.83 14.46
CA ASN A 204 7.07 12.75 13.20
C ASN A 204 6.15 13.96 13.05
N ARG A 205 5.57 14.19 11.86
CA ARG A 205 4.48 15.18 11.75
C ARG A 205 3.32 14.77 12.67
N SER A 206 2.89 13.51 12.63
CA SER A 206 1.94 12.95 13.61
C SER A 206 2.42 11.56 14.03
N GLY A 207 2.14 11.16 15.27
CA GLY A 207 2.57 9.86 15.79
C GLY A 207 1.82 8.69 15.14
N ILE A 208 0.62 8.41 15.63
CA ILE A 208 -0.28 7.37 15.10
C ILE A 208 -1.52 8.02 14.50
N VAL A 209 -1.82 7.74 13.24
CA VAL A 209 -3.04 8.25 12.56
C VAL A 209 -3.97 7.08 12.25
N ILE A 210 -5.21 7.16 12.74
CA ILE A 210 -6.20 6.10 12.68
C ILE A 210 -7.46 6.63 11.97
N SER A 211 -7.85 5.98 10.89
CA SER A 211 -8.89 6.46 9.96
C SER A 211 -9.82 5.35 9.49
N GLY A 212 -10.85 5.71 8.72
CA GLY A 212 -11.85 4.76 8.24
C GLY A 212 -12.69 4.22 9.40
N SER A 213 -12.86 2.91 9.45
CA SER A 213 -13.48 2.14 10.53
C SER A 213 -12.48 1.28 11.29
N ALA A 214 -11.19 1.66 11.29
CA ALA A 214 -10.11 0.89 11.87
C ALA A 214 -10.29 0.70 13.39
N ARG A 215 -9.87 -0.46 13.90
CA ARG A 215 -10.00 -0.88 15.30
C ARG A 215 -8.70 -1.48 15.84
N PRO A 216 -7.60 -0.71 15.87
CA PRO A 216 -6.34 -1.20 16.41
C PRO A 216 -6.39 -1.30 17.95
N VAL A 217 -5.55 -2.16 18.51
CA VAL A 217 -5.31 -2.26 19.96
C VAL A 217 -3.94 -1.68 20.26
N LEU A 218 -3.88 -0.66 21.14
CA LEU A 218 -2.64 0.04 21.46
C LEU A 218 -2.27 -0.20 22.92
N ARG A 219 -1.10 -0.81 23.16
CA ARG A 219 -0.57 -1.08 24.49
C ARG A 219 0.87 -0.59 24.64
N SER A 220 1.19 0.10 25.73
CA SER A 220 2.56 0.46 26.09
C SER A 220 3.36 1.23 25.01
N ASN A 221 2.68 1.92 24.10
CA ASN A 221 3.36 2.71 23.07
C ASN A 221 3.77 4.07 23.63
N LEU A 222 4.91 4.59 23.17
CA LEU A 222 5.39 5.94 23.47
C LEU A 222 5.22 6.84 22.24
N CYS A 223 4.36 7.85 22.33
CA CYS A 223 4.27 8.94 21.34
C CYS A 223 4.86 10.22 21.95
N ASP A 224 6.05 10.63 21.49
CA ASP A 224 6.82 11.73 22.11
C ASP A 224 7.31 12.75 21.06
N ARG A 225 7.10 14.05 21.30
CA ARG A 225 7.63 15.13 20.44
C ARG A 225 7.22 15.04 18.96
N ASN A 226 6.01 14.60 18.66
CA ASN A 226 5.47 14.74 17.30
C ASN A 226 5.01 16.19 17.07
N THR A 227 5.17 16.70 15.86
CA THR A 227 4.92 18.12 15.52
C THR A 227 3.45 18.51 15.69
N ASP A 228 2.53 17.63 15.29
CA ASP A 228 1.09 17.78 15.46
C ASP A 228 0.64 16.97 16.68
N ASP A 229 0.15 15.73 16.48
CA ASP A 229 -0.49 14.96 17.53
C ASP A 229 0.26 13.66 17.85
N GLY A 230 0.08 13.17 19.09
CA GLY A 230 0.51 11.83 19.47
C GLY A 230 -0.33 10.75 18.80
N ILE A 231 -1.66 10.83 18.95
CA ILE A 231 -2.65 9.99 18.26
C ILE A 231 -3.73 10.86 17.63
N THR A 232 -3.98 10.68 16.34
CA THR A 232 -5.08 11.32 15.59
C THR A 232 -6.11 10.26 15.18
N ILE A 233 -7.38 10.47 15.52
CA ILE A 233 -8.49 9.55 15.23
C ILE A 233 -9.51 10.28 14.36
N ILE A 234 -9.79 9.77 13.17
CA ILE A 234 -10.71 10.40 12.21
C ILE A 234 -11.75 9.40 11.68
N SER A 235 -12.77 9.93 10.99
CA SER A 235 -13.86 9.15 10.40
C SER A 235 -14.69 8.40 11.46
N SER A 236 -14.79 7.07 11.38
CA SER A 236 -15.52 6.21 12.32
C SER A 236 -14.59 5.21 13.02
N ALA A 237 -13.29 5.53 13.08
CA ALA A 237 -12.30 4.72 13.77
C ALA A 237 -12.62 4.60 15.26
N LEU A 238 -12.25 3.46 15.84
CA LEU A 238 -12.50 3.16 17.25
C LEU A 238 -11.33 2.34 17.81
N PRO A 239 -10.19 2.99 18.09
CA PRO A 239 -9.07 2.31 18.72
C PRO A 239 -9.40 1.87 20.14
N ASP A 240 -8.86 0.71 20.53
CA ASP A 240 -8.79 0.28 21.91
C ASP A 240 -7.53 0.88 22.56
N LEU A 241 -7.74 1.96 23.32
CA LEU A 241 -6.71 2.63 24.13
C LEU A 241 -6.69 2.13 25.58
N GLY A 242 -7.24 0.95 25.86
CA GLY A 242 -7.29 0.34 27.18
C GLY A 242 -8.71 -0.05 27.59
N THR A 243 -8.81 -1.16 28.30
CA THR A 243 -10.04 -1.66 28.92
C THR A 243 -9.85 -1.83 30.43
N ASN A 244 -10.92 -2.11 31.18
CA ASN A 244 -10.85 -2.36 32.62
C ASN A 244 -9.96 -3.57 32.98
N THR A 245 -9.85 -4.56 32.09
CA THR A 245 -9.05 -5.77 32.29
C THR A 245 -7.70 -5.73 31.58
N SER A 246 -7.50 -4.78 30.66
CA SER A 246 -6.25 -4.60 29.92
C SER A 246 -5.98 -3.10 29.75
N PRO A 247 -5.36 -2.45 30.76
CA PRO A 247 -4.99 -1.04 30.68
C PRO A 247 -4.13 -0.72 29.46
N GLY A 248 -4.29 0.48 28.91
CA GLY A 248 -3.58 0.94 27.73
C GLY A 248 -2.07 1.08 27.97
N ASN A 249 -1.66 1.66 29.10
CA ASN A 249 -0.26 1.96 29.45
C ASN A 249 0.49 2.77 28.37
N ASN A 250 -0.21 3.41 27.43
CA ASN A 250 0.43 4.25 26.43
C ASN A 250 0.88 5.56 27.08
N ILE A 251 2.04 6.07 26.66
CA ILE A 251 2.58 7.35 27.12
C ILE A 251 2.56 8.31 25.93
N LEU A 252 1.76 9.36 26.03
CA LEU A 252 1.68 10.41 25.03
C LEU A 252 2.12 11.70 25.70
N ARG A 253 3.18 12.32 25.19
CA ARG A 253 3.73 13.52 25.82
C ARG A 253 4.48 14.40 24.83
N SER A 254 4.65 15.66 25.20
CA SER A 254 5.44 16.64 24.44
C SER A 254 5.01 16.79 22.98
N ASN A 255 3.80 16.38 22.61
CA ASN A 255 3.29 16.53 21.24
C ASN A 255 2.85 17.99 21.02
N GLY A 256 3.09 18.51 19.82
CA GLY A 256 2.99 19.94 19.54
C GLY A 256 1.58 20.48 19.75
N LYS A 257 0.58 19.85 19.15
CA LYS A 257 -0.84 20.19 19.28
C LYS A 257 -1.48 19.40 20.41
N PHE A 258 -1.80 18.13 20.18
CA PHE A 258 -2.52 17.27 21.12
C PHE A 258 -1.80 15.95 21.40
N ASP A 259 -1.96 15.40 22.60
CA ASP A 259 -1.63 14.01 22.84
C ASP A 259 -2.66 13.13 22.13
N ILE A 260 -3.96 13.41 22.28
CA ILE A 260 -5.02 12.77 21.52
C ILE A 260 -5.90 13.82 20.82
N GLN A 261 -6.00 13.71 19.50
CA GLN A 261 -6.98 14.42 18.69
C GLN A 261 -8.03 13.44 18.18
N ASN A 262 -9.21 13.44 18.79
CA ASN A 262 -10.38 12.71 18.29
C ASN A 262 -11.25 13.63 17.42
N ALA A 263 -11.11 13.52 16.10
CA ALA A 263 -11.98 14.17 15.11
C ALA A 263 -12.97 13.17 14.48
N SER A 264 -13.16 12.00 15.10
CA SER A 264 -14.20 11.04 14.73
C SER A 264 -15.54 11.39 15.38
N SER A 265 -16.62 10.74 14.92
CA SER A 265 -17.93 10.83 15.57
C SER A 265 -18.05 9.98 16.85
N ASN A 266 -17.10 9.08 17.11
CA ASN A 266 -17.17 8.13 18.20
C ASN A 266 -16.64 8.74 19.51
N LYS A 267 -17.24 8.34 20.63
CA LYS A 267 -16.62 8.52 21.95
C LYS A 267 -15.46 7.53 22.09
N ILE A 268 -14.29 8.03 22.46
CA ILE A 268 -13.10 7.20 22.71
C ILE A 268 -12.91 7.08 24.21
N ILE A 269 -12.77 5.85 24.70
CA ILE A 269 -12.45 5.57 26.10
C ILE A 269 -10.98 5.17 26.17
N ALA A 270 -10.20 5.88 26.97
CA ALA A 270 -8.78 5.64 27.16
C ALA A 270 -8.51 5.30 28.64
N ILE A 271 -8.28 4.02 28.93
CA ILE A 271 -8.13 3.51 30.30
C ILE A 271 -6.67 3.23 30.61
N GLY A 272 -6.14 3.81 31.68
CA GLY A 272 -4.81 3.50 32.21
C GLY A 272 -3.65 3.99 31.33
N ASN A 273 -3.80 5.14 30.69
CA ASN A 273 -2.74 5.77 29.90
C ASN A 273 -2.05 6.90 30.68
N GLN A 274 -0.93 7.38 30.15
CA GLN A 274 -0.29 8.62 30.59
C GLN A 274 -0.47 9.70 29.52
N ILE A 275 -1.44 10.60 29.74
CA ILE A 275 -1.86 11.65 28.79
C ILE A 275 -2.05 12.95 29.56
N ASP A 276 -1.59 14.08 29.02
CA ASP A 276 -1.95 15.39 29.56
C ASP A 276 -3.41 15.74 29.18
N PRO A 277 -4.34 15.87 30.14
CA PRO A 277 -5.74 16.15 29.84
C PRO A 277 -5.97 17.47 29.09
N SER A 278 -5.06 18.45 29.25
CA SER A 278 -5.12 19.73 28.52
C SER A 278 -4.76 19.58 27.03
N LYS A 279 -4.10 18.47 26.69
CA LYS A 279 -3.66 18.08 25.35
C LYS A 279 -4.62 17.07 24.71
N VAL A 280 -5.87 17.01 25.17
CA VAL A 280 -6.91 16.16 24.57
C VAL A 280 -7.94 17.03 23.85
N SER A 281 -8.28 16.64 22.62
CA SER A 281 -9.26 17.31 21.77
C SER A 281 -10.31 16.31 21.26
N GLY A 282 -11.57 16.72 21.29
CA GLY A 282 -12.71 15.90 20.87
C GLY A 282 -13.31 15.02 21.99
N ASN A 283 -14.21 14.12 21.60
CA ASN A 283 -14.96 13.29 22.55
C ASN A 283 -14.13 12.11 23.07
N VAL A 284 -13.28 12.38 24.07
CA VAL A 284 -12.40 11.39 24.70
C VAL A 284 -12.64 11.38 26.20
N GLU A 285 -12.87 10.19 26.75
CA GLU A 285 -12.98 9.96 28.19
C GLU A 285 -11.72 9.27 28.69
N LEU A 286 -11.06 9.91 29.64
CA LEU A 286 -9.87 9.39 30.30
C LEU A 286 -10.27 8.71 31.62
N ILE A 287 -9.89 7.45 31.81
CA ILE A 287 -10.17 6.67 33.03
C ILE A 287 -8.85 6.15 33.59
N ASN A 288 -8.61 6.29 34.89
CA ASN A 288 -7.34 5.89 35.53
C ASN A 288 -6.09 6.47 34.82
N ASN A 289 -6.23 7.68 34.26
CA ASN A 289 -5.16 8.36 33.54
C ASN A 289 -4.16 9.01 34.50
N GLN A 290 -2.88 8.98 34.13
CA GLN A 290 -1.83 9.74 34.81
C GLN A 290 -1.34 10.84 33.87
N SER A 291 -0.90 11.99 34.41
CA SER A 291 -0.20 12.96 33.56
C SER A 291 1.25 12.48 33.36
N PRO A 292 1.80 12.51 32.14
CA PRO A 292 3.15 12.05 31.90
C PRO A 292 4.16 12.92 32.66
N SER A 293 5.03 12.28 33.45
CA SER A 293 6.16 12.99 34.06
C SER A 293 7.16 13.40 32.96
N PRO A 294 7.72 14.63 32.99
CA PRO A 294 8.76 15.00 32.05
C PRO A 294 9.91 14.00 32.15
N SER A 295 10.28 13.35 31.04
CA SER A 295 11.55 12.62 31.03
C SER A 295 12.65 13.61 31.36
N PRO A 296 13.64 13.26 32.21
CA PRO A 296 14.82 14.09 32.36
C PRO A 296 15.36 14.36 30.96
N ILE A 297 15.54 15.64 30.65
CA ILE A 297 16.30 16.05 29.46
C ILE A 297 17.60 15.26 29.56
N PRO A 298 17.98 14.44 28.55
CA PRO A 298 19.26 13.78 28.59
C PRO A 298 20.31 14.88 28.73
N THR A 299 20.98 14.93 29.88
CA THR A 299 22.20 15.74 30.02
C THR A 299 23.06 15.35 28.83
N PRO A 300 23.51 16.31 27.99
CA PRO A 300 24.35 15.97 26.85
C PRO A 300 25.51 15.12 27.38
N SER A 301 25.51 13.84 27.01
CA SER A 301 26.65 12.98 27.31
C SER A 301 27.84 13.66 26.64
N PRO A 302 28.95 13.92 27.36
CA PRO A 302 30.11 14.57 26.78
C PRO A 302 30.46 13.83 25.49
N THR A 303 30.53 14.57 24.39
CA THR A 303 31.01 14.04 23.12
C THR A 303 32.33 13.33 23.42
N PRO A 304 32.44 11.99 23.22
CA PRO A 304 33.73 11.36 23.35
C PRO A 304 34.65 12.04 22.35
N ILE A 305 35.68 12.72 22.87
CA ILE A 305 36.82 13.16 22.08
C ILE A 305 37.27 11.92 21.29
N PRO A 306 37.48 12.00 19.96
CA PRO A 306 37.99 10.87 19.21
C PRO A 306 39.34 10.48 19.80
N THR A 307 39.37 9.41 20.59
CA THR A 307 40.61 8.74 20.96
C THR A 307 41.22 8.25 19.66
N PRO A 308 42.48 8.60 19.32
CA PRO A 308 43.12 8.06 18.13
C PRO A 308 43.05 6.53 18.19
N SER A 309 42.50 5.95 17.13
CA SER A 309 42.45 4.50 16.94
C SER A 309 43.89 3.97 17.06
N PRO A 310 44.17 3.01 17.97
CA PRO A 310 45.48 2.40 18.00
C PRO A 310 45.71 1.69 16.66
N THR A 311 46.82 2.02 16.02
CA THR A 311 47.33 1.30 14.85
C THR A 311 47.35 -0.19 15.18
N PRO A 312 46.75 -1.07 14.35
CA PRO A 312 46.79 -2.50 14.62
C PRO A 312 48.25 -2.97 14.58
N ILE A 313 48.73 -3.48 15.71
CA ILE A 313 49.97 -4.26 15.79
C ILE A 313 49.71 -5.57 15.04
N PRO A 314 50.60 -6.02 14.14
CA PRO A 314 50.43 -7.29 13.45
C PRO A 314 50.48 -8.44 14.45
N THR A 315 49.37 -9.16 14.61
CA THR A 315 49.33 -10.44 15.33
C THR A 315 50.05 -11.51 14.49
N PRO A 316 51.02 -12.27 15.06
CA PRO A 316 51.65 -13.35 14.33
C PRO A 316 50.64 -14.47 14.00
N SER A 317 50.74 -14.97 12.77
CA SER A 317 49.97 -16.09 12.23
C SER A 317 50.16 -17.36 13.09
N PRO A 318 49.09 -18.05 13.52
CA PRO A 318 49.23 -19.33 14.20
C PRO A 318 49.69 -20.40 13.20
N THR A 319 50.78 -21.07 13.54
CA THR A 319 51.29 -22.26 12.87
C THR A 319 50.26 -23.40 12.94
N PRO A 320 50.02 -24.16 11.85
CA PRO A 320 49.08 -25.26 11.87
C PRO A 320 49.62 -26.41 12.73
N ILE A 321 48.81 -26.86 13.69
CA ILE A 321 49.01 -28.12 14.43
C ILE A 321 48.38 -29.24 13.58
N PRO A 322 49.07 -30.37 13.34
CA PRO A 322 48.49 -31.49 12.62
C PRO A 322 47.42 -32.19 13.47
N THR A 323 46.21 -32.30 12.92
CA THR A 323 45.12 -33.08 13.50
C THR A 323 45.36 -34.58 13.26
N PRO A 324 45.26 -35.46 14.27
CA PRO A 324 45.40 -36.91 14.07
C PRO A 324 44.18 -37.51 13.35
N SER A 325 44.47 -38.52 12.53
CA SER A 325 43.51 -39.31 11.75
C SER A 325 42.48 -40.03 12.65
N PRO A 326 41.17 -40.01 12.33
CA PRO A 326 40.23 -40.89 12.98
C PRO A 326 40.34 -42.32 12.40
N ASN A 327 40.32 -43.28 13.33
CA ASN A 327 40.20 -44.72 13.14
C ASN A 327 38.79 -45.08 12.62
N PRO A 328 38.61 -46.12 11.79
CA PRO A 328 37.29 -46.51 11.28
C PRO A 328 36.50 -47.30 12.34
N GLU A 329 35.22 -46.98 12.50
CA GLU A 329 34.23 -47.70 13.33
C GLU A 329 33.10 -48.24 12.40
N PRO A 330 32.48 -49.42 12.70
CA PRO A 330 31.96 -50.35 11.70
C PRO A 330 30.58 -50.04 11.11
N GLU A 331 30.32 -50.70 9.98
CA GLU A 331 29.07 -50.73 9.21
C GLU A 331 27.82 -51.04 10.06
N PRO A 332 26.71 -50.31 9.86
CA PRO A 332 25.38 -50.78 10.20
C PRO A 332 24.77 -51.61 9.05
N ASN A 333 24.25 -52.77 9.42
CA ASN A 333 23.46 -53.75 8.67
C ASN A 333 22.25 -53.10 7.92
N PRO A 334 21.83 -53.61 6.74
CA PRO A 334 20.79 -52.97 5.93
C PRO A 334 19.37 -53.23 6.47
N GLU A 335 18.56 -52.18 6.52
CA GLU A 335 17.11 -52.24 6.77
C GLU A 335 16.34 -52.55 5.46
N PRO A 336 15.18 -53.25 5.50
CA PRO A 336 14.51 -53.76 4.32
C PRO A 336 13.76 -52.70 3.50
N SER A 337 13.77 -52.90 2.18
CA SER A 337 13.10 -52.07 1.16
C SER A 337 11.59 -51.93 1.35
N PRO A 338 11.00 -50.71 1.21
CA PRO A 338 9.57 -50.54 1.05
C PRO A 338 9.13 -50.88 -0.39
N ILE A 339 8.00 -51.59 -0.48
CA ILE A 339 7.28 -51.98 -1.71
C ILE A 339 6.73 -50.72 -2.43
N PRO A 340 6.82 -50.63 -3.77
CA PRO A 340 6.30 -49.48 -4.52
C PRO A 340 4.76 -49.42 -4.49
N THR A 341 4.22 -48.25 -4.14
CA THR A 341 2.80 -47.90 -4.31
C THR A 341 2.60 -47.34 -5.72
N PRO A 342 1.55 -47.73 -6.48
CA PRO A 342 1.37 -47.28 -7.86
C PRO A 342 1.09 -45.77 -7.96
N SER A 343 1.76 -45.15 -8.92
CA SER A 343 1.63 -43.74 -9.32
C SER A 343 0.27 -43.45 -9.94
N PRO A 344 -0.46 -42.39 -9.53
CA PRO A 344 -1.63 -41.92 -10.25
C PRO A 344 -1.21 -41.24 -11.58
N THR A 345 -1.94 -41.57 -12.63
CA THR A 345 -1.80 -41.06 -14.00
C THR A 345 -2.08 -39.55 -14.07
N PRO A 346 -1.23 -38.73 -14.75
CA PRO A 346 -1.48 -37.31 -14.90
C PRO A 346 -2.64 -37.03 -15.87
N ILE A 347 -3.55 -36.14 -15.45
CA ILE A 347 -4.60 -35.54 -16.28
C ILE A 347 -3.92 -34.50 -17.20
N PRO A 348 -4.25 -34.43 -18.51
CA PRO A 348 -3.64 -33.48 -19.43
C PRO A 348 -4.00 -32.02 -19.08
N VAL A 349 -2.98 -31.18 -18.95
CA VAL A 349 -3.10 -29.72 -18.79
C VAL A 349 -3.41 -29.10 -20.16
N PRO A 350 -4.41 -28.21 -20.29
CA PRO A 350 -4.69 -27.52 -21.55
C PRO A 350 -3.57 -26.53 -21.90
N THR A 351 -3.16 -26.58 -23.17
CA THR A 351 -2.12 -25.75 -23.79
C THR A 351 -2.51 -24.26 -23.78
N PRO A 352 -1.61 -23.32 -23.41
CA PRO A 352 -1.90 -21.89 -23.52
C PRO A 352 -1.95 -21.45 -24.99
N SER A 353 -2.99 -20.68 -25.32
CA SER A 353 -3.19 -20.00 -26.61
C SER A 353 -2.13 -18.90 -26.82
N PRO A 354 -1.61 -18.67 -28.04
CA PRO A 354 -0.55 -17.69 -28.29
C PRO A 354 -1.01 -16.25 -28.02
N THR A 355 -0.16 -15.50 -27.32
CA THR A 355 -0.31 -14.06 -27.07
C THR A 355 -0.13 -13.28 -28.36
N PRO A 356 -1.09 -12.42 -28.78
CA PRO A 356 -0.94 -11.59 -29.96
C PRO A 356 0.08 -10.45 -29.73
N THR A 357 0.89 -10.19 -30.73
CA THR A 357 1.91 -9.13 -30.79
C THR A 357 1.26 -7.73 -30.76
N PRO A 358 1.72 -6.76 -29.93
CA PRO A 358 1.11 -5.43 -29.84
C PRO A 358 1.50 -4.52 -31.03
N VAL A 359 0.58 -3.63 -31.41
CA VAL A 359 0.68 -2.69 -32.54
C VAL A 359 0.96 -1.26 -32.01
N PRO A 360 1.74 -0.41 -32.71
CA PRO A 360 2.13 0.91 -32.19
C PRO A 360 0.94 1.86 -31.99
N GLY A 361 0.77 2.36 -30.77
CA GLY A 361 -0.40 3.14 -30.31
C GLY A 361 -1.04 2.55 -29.03
N ASP A 362 -0.63 1.32 -28.69
CA ASP A 362 -1.13 0.58 -27.55
C ASP A 362 -0.69 1.19 -26.22
N LEU A 363 -1.71 1.51 -25.40
CA LEU A 363 -1.53 1.79 -23.98
C LEU A 363 -0.93 0.54 -23.32
N THR A 364 0.21 0.69 -22.66
CA THR A 364 1.03 -0.47 -22.24
C THR A 364 0.51 -1.18 -21.00
N ASP A 365 -0.44 -0.57 -20.29
CA ASP A 365 -0.90 -0.99 -18.95
C ASP A 365 -2.38 -1.40 -18.92
N ILE A 366 -3.00 -1.61 -20.08
CA ILE A 366 -4.41 -2.03 -20.17
C ILE A 366 -4.57 -3.49 -20.61
N SER A 367 -3.49 -4.15 -21.04
CA SER A 367 -3.53 -5.55 -21.47
C SER A 367 -3.98 -6.46 -20.33
N GLY A 368 -5.03 -7.24 -20.55
CA GLY A 368 -5.62 -8.14 -19.56
C GLY A 368 -6.47 -7.43 -18.50
N HIS A 369 -6.65 -6.11 -18.60
CA HIS A 369 -7.48 -5.35 -17.68
C HIS A 369 -8.98 -5.53 -18.02
N TRP A 370 -9.87 -5.62 -17.03
CA TRP A 370 -11.30 -5.87 -17.26
C TRP A 370 -11.98 -4.81 -18.14
N ALA A 371 -11.46 -3.59 -18.11
CA ALA A 371 -11.95 -2.45 -18.91
C ALA A 371 -11.19 -2.25 -20.23
N GLU A 372 -10.27 -3.15 -20.59
CA GLU A 372 -9.37 -3.01 -21.75
C GLU A 372 -10.13 -2.63 -23.02
N ALA A 373 -11.20 -3.35 -23.35
CA ALA A 373 -11.97 -3.11 -24.56
C ALA A 373 -12.56 -1.69 -24.60
N PHE A 374 -13.15 -1.22 -23.50
CA PHE A 374 -13.70 0.14 -23.40
C PHE A 374 -12.61 1.20 -23.57
N ILE A 375 -11.46 1.00 -22.91
CA ILE A 375 -10.35 1.94 -22.95
C ILE A 375 -9.73 1.98 -24.35
N ARG A 376 -9.54 0.83 -25.00
CA ARG A 376 -9.00 0.78 -26.37
C ARG A 376 -9.88 1.55 -27.34
N GLU A 377 -11.20 1.34 -27.30
CA GLU A 377 -12.10 2.03 -28.22
C GLU A 377 -12.19 3.53 -27.94
N LEU A 378 -12.28 3.96 -26.67
CA LEU A 378 -12.26 5.39 -26.36
C LEU A 378 -10.93 6.06 -26.74
N ASN A 379 -9.80 5.36 -26.64
CA ASN A 379 -8.50 5.89 -27.06
C ASN A 379 -8.40 6.00 -28.59
N LYS A 380 -8.94 5.04 -29.35
CA LYS A 380 -9.04 5.11 -30.82
C LYS A 380 -9.89 6.27 -31.30
N LEU A 381 -10.94 6.61 -30.54
CA LEU A 381 -11.82 7.74 -30.82
C LEU A 381 -11.26 9.09 -30.35
N ASP A 382 -10.01 9.11 -29.86
CA ASP A 382 -9.38 10.22 -29.18
C ASP A 382 -10.17 10.75 -27.96
N ILE A 383 -11.20 10.07 -27.46
CA ILE A 383 -12.01 10.57 -26.32
C ILE A 383 -11.20 10.55 -25.02
N ILE A 384 -10.34 9.56 -24.86
CA ILE A 384 -9.33 9.51 -23.81
C ILE A 384 -7.95 9.52 -24.42
N THR A 385 -6.98 9.98 -23.64
CA THR A 385 -5.56 9.90 -23.98
C THR A 385 -4.80 9.30 -22.82
N GLY A 386 -3.79 8.49 -23.16
CA GLY A 386 -2.78 8.06 -22.21
C GLY A 386 -1.89 9.21 -21.73
N PHE A 387 -1.03 8.88 -20.78
CA PHE A 387 0.05 9.74 -20.33
C PHE A 387 1.25 9.65 -21.30
N LYS A 388 2.20 10.58 -21.15
CA LYS A 388 3.42 10.61 -21.99
C LYS A 388 4.24 9.32 -21.93
N ASP A 389 4.10 8.56 -20.85
CA ASP A 389 4.74 7.26 -20.62
C ASP A 389 4.02 6.10 -21.33
N LYS A 390 3.04 6.38 -22.21
CA LYS A 390 2.20 5.40 -22.93
C LYS A 390 1.28 4.57 -22.03
N THR A 391 1.02 5.00 -20.80
CA THR A 391 0.06 4.33 -19.90
C THR A 391 -1.29 5.04 -19.89
N PHE A 392 -2.37 4.34 -19.54
CA PHE A 392 -3.67 4.94 -19.25
C PHE A 392 -3.94 5.08 -17.75
N LYS A 393 -3.32 4.25 -16.91
CA LYS A 393 -3.51 4.13 -15.45
C LYS A 393 -4.97 3.79 -15.11
N PRO A 394 -5.50 2.64 -15.57
CA PRO A 394 -6.92 2.29 -15.43
C PRO A 394 -7.42 2.32 -13.98
N ASP A 395 -6.59 1.92 -13.01
CA ASP A 395 -6.97 1.85 -11.59
C ASP A 395 -6.73 3.15 -10.81
N ALA A 396 -6.11 4.16 -11.42
CA ALA A 396 -5.96 5.46 -10.77
C ALA A 396 -7.31 6.17 -10.69
N THR A 397 -7.55 6.92 -9.61
CA THR A 397 -8.76 7.75 -9.47
C THR A 397 -8.73 8.92 -10.44
N MET A 398 -9.91 9.41 -10.83
CA MET A 398 -10.05 10.56 -11.71
C MET A 398 -10.56 11.79 -10.93
N THR A 399 -9.89 12.93 -11.11
CA THR A 399 -10.36 14.20 -10.55
C THR A 399 -11.60 14.73 -11.28
N ARG A 400 -12.40 15.55 -10.60
CA ARG A 400 -13.58 16.21 -11.19
C ARG A 400 -13.23 17.06 -12.41
N ALA A 401 -12.08 17.73 -12.42
CA ALA A 401 -11.60 18.49 -13.59
C ALA A 401 -11.25 17.59 -14.78
N GLN A 402 -10.59 16.45 -14.53
CA GLN A 402 -10.30 15.47 -15.59
C GLN A 402 -11.58 14.86 -16.16
N TYR A 403 -12.56 14.57 -15.31
CA TYR A 403 -13.87 14.08 -15.76
C TYR A 403 -14.63 15.14 -16.57
N ALA A 404 -14.58 16.41 -16.19
CA ALA A 404 -15.17 17.49 -17.00
C ALA A 404 -14.56 17.55 -18.41
N ALA A 405 -13.23 17.45 -18.51
CA ALA A 405 -12.54 17.40 -19.81
C ALA A 405 -12.98 16.19 -20.64
N LEU A 406 -13.12 15.02 -20.02
CA LEU A 406 -13.62 13.81 -20.66
C LEU A 406 -15.03 14.00 -21.21
N LEU A 407 -15.94 14.56 -20.42
CA LEU A 407 -17.33 14.81 -20.83
C LEU A 407 -17.41 15.76 -22.03
N VAL A 408 -16.62 16.84 -22.02
CA VAL A 408 -16.57 17.78 -23.14
C VAL A 408 -16.07 17.10 -24.40
N LYS A 409 -15.03 16.25 -24.29
CA LYS A 409 -14.50 15.52 -25.45
C LYS A 409 -15.47 14.45 -25.96
N ALA A 410 -16.13 13.73 -25.06
CA ALA A 410 -17.06 12.68 -25.40
C ALA A 410 -18.37 13.24 -25.99
N PHE A 411 -18.96 14.27 -25.39
CA PHE A 411 -20.34 14.69 -25.68
C PHE A 411 -20.48 16.11 -26.24
N ASN A 412 -19.42 16.92 -26.23
CA ASN A 412 -19.43 18.32 -26.62
C ASN A 412 -20.70 19.09 -26.17
N PRO A 413 -20.95 19.20 -24.85
CA PRO A 413 -22.23 19.70 -24.33
C PRO A 413 -22.51 21.13 -24.80
N SER A 414 -23.75 21.38 -25.23
CA SER A 414 -24.26 22.71 -25.53
C SER A 414 -24.73 23.41 -24.25
N ALA A 415 -24.69 24.74 -24.23
CA ALA A 415 -25.09 25.51 -23.06
C ALA A 415 -26.62 25.46 -22.84
N LYS A 416 -27.04 24.93 -21.69
CA LYS A 416 -28.44 24.87 -21.21
C LYS A 416 -28.69 25.76 -19.99
N ARG A 417 -27.63 26.23 -19.33
CA ARG A 417 -27.68 27.24 -18.26
C ARG A 417 -26.55 28.26 -18.39
N GLN A 418 -26.71 29.39 -17.72
CA GLN A 418 -25.68 30.42 -17.66
C GLN A 418 -24.41 29.90 -16.99
N ALA A 419 -23.25 30.48 -17.33
CA ALA A 419 -21.99 30.17 -16.68
C ALA A 419 -22.02 30.55 -15.19
N SER A 420 -21.25 29.85 -14.35
CA SER A 420 -21.11 30.18 -12.93
C SER A 420 -19.65 30.43 -12.58
N LYS A 421 -19.40 31.42 -11.71
CA LYS A 421 -18.05 31.71 -11.23
C LYS A 421 -17.77 30.94 -9.94
N PHE A 422 -17.08 29.82 -10.06
CA PHE A 422 -16.65 29.02 -8.92
C PHE A 422 -15.44 29.65 -8.23
N ARG A 423 -15.47 29.70 -6.90
CA ARG A 423 -14.41 30.36 -6.10
C ARG A 423 -13.04 29.71 -6.21
N ASP A 424 -13.02 28.41 -6.50
CA ASP A 424 -11.84 27.54 -6.53
C ASP A 424 -11.43 27.14 -7.96
N VAL A 425 -11.98 27.81 -8.98
CA VAL A 425 -11.61 27.63 -10.38
C VAL A 425 -11.25 29.00 -10.97
N PRO A 426 -10.01 29.48 -10.77
CA PRO A 426 -9.56 30.73 -11.39
C PRO A 426 -9.54 30.59 -12.92
N GLU A 427 -9.67 31.70 -13.65
CA GLU A 427 -9.66 31.70 -15.13
C GLU A 427 -8.36 31.14 -15.74
N SER A 428 -7.26 31.24 -15.00
CA SER A 428 -5.96 30.67 -15.35
C SER A 428 -5.87 29.16 -15.12
N PHE A 429 -6.85 28.53 -14.48
CA PHE A 429 -6.87 27.09 -14.26
C PHE A 429 -7.02 26.35 -15.59
N TRP A 430 -6.19 25.34 -15.82
CA TRP A 430 -6.13 24.63 -17.10
C TRP A 430 -7.49 24.09 -17.58
N ALA A 431 -8.35 23.68 -16.64
CA ALA A 431 -9.67 23.13 -16.94
C ALA A 431 -10.79 24.16 -16.90
N TYR A 432 -10.51 25.46 -16.73
CA TYR A 432 -11.53 26.50 -16.56
C TYR A 432 -12.61 26.44 -17.65
N LYS A 433 -12.22 26.44 -18.93
CA LYS A 433 -13.16 26.42 -20.07
C LYS A 433 -13.99 25.14 -20.12
N VAL A 434 -13.37 23.97 -19.94
CA VAL A 434 -14.08 22.69 -20.01
C VAL A 434 -15.00 22.47 -18.81
N ILE A 435 -14.62 23.00 -17.63
CA ILE A 435 -15.49 23.02 -16.45
C ILE A 435 -16.72 23.88 -16.71
N GLN A 436 -16.55 25.08 -17.29
CA GLN A 436 -17.69 25.93 -17.67
C GLN A 436 -18.60 25.23 -18.67
N GLN A 437 -18.05 24.62 -19.72
CA GLN A 437 -18.87 23.92 -20.71
C GLN A 437 -19.62 22.72 -20.13
N ALA A 438 -18.96 21.87 -19.34
CA ALA A 438 -19.61 20.74 -18.66
C ALA A 438 -20.68 21.22 -17.66
N TYR A 439 -20.44 22.35 -16.99
CA TYR A 439 -21.43 22.99 -16.13
C TYR A 439 -22.62 23.48 -16.93
N GLN A 440 -22.41 24.31 -17.96
CA GLN A 440 -23.47 24.89 -18.77
C GLN A 440 -24.31 23.80 -19.47
N GLY A 441 -23.70 22.68 -19.85
CA GLY A 441 -24.40 21.52 -20.41
C GLY A 441 -25.14 20.63 -19.40
N GLN A 442 -25.19 21.03 -18.12
CA GLN A 442 -25.85 20.33 -17.02
C GLN A 442 -25.30 18.93 -16.69
N PHE A 443 -24.11 18.57 -17.16
CA PHE A 443 -23.44 17.34 -16.75
C PHE A 443 -22.89 17.45 -15.32
N LEU A 444 -22.23 18.56 -14.99
CA LEU A 444 -21.60 18.74 -13.67
C LEU A 444 -22.13 19.98 -12.98
N SER A 445 -22.36 19.91 -11.67
CA SER A 445 -22.71 21.08 -10.84
C SER A 445 -21.64 21.36 -9.79
N GLY A 446 -21.59 22.60 -9.31
CA GLY A 446 -20.84 22.97 -8.12
C GLY A 446 -21.58 22.65 -6.84
N TYR A 447 -20.96 22.96 -5.72
CA TYR A 447 -21.48 22.74 -4.38
C TYR A 447 -22.18 24.00 -3.84
N PRO A 448 -23.01 23.88 -2.78
CA PRO A 448 -23.75 25.01 -2.22
C PRO A 448 -22.88 26.19 -1.76
N ASP A 449 -21.61 25.94 -1.47
CA ASP A 449 -20.62 26.93 -1.05
C ASP A 449 -19.94 27.66 -2.23
N ASN A 450 -20.48 27.53 -3.44
CA ASN A 450 -19.97 28.07 -4.70
C ASN A 450 -18.57 27.56 -5.09
N SER A 451 -18.21 26.35 -4.64
CA SER A 451 -17.02 25.63 -5.10
C SER A 451 -17.35 24.62 -6.21
N PHE A 452 -16.38 24.29 -7.07
CA PHE A 452 -16.45 23.18 -8.02
C PHE A 452 -15.67 21.95 -7.56
N ARG A 453 -14.63 22.17 -6.76
CA ARG A 453 -13.67 21.19 -6.23
C ARG A 453 -12.93 20.43 -7.33
N PRO A 454 -12.19 21.14 -8.21
CA PRO A 454 -11.63 20.56 -9.43
C PRO A 454 -10.62 19.44 -9.19
N ASN A 455 -9.89 19.49 -8.07
CA ASN A 455 -8.83 18.55 -7.72
C ASN A 455 -9.31 17.40 -6.82
N GLU A 456 -10.57 17.41 -6.37
CA GLU A 456 -11.15 16.26 -5.68
C GLU A 456 -11.46 15.15 -6.68
N ASN A 457 -11.33 13.90 -6.24
CA ASN A 457 -11.73 12.75 -7.03
C ASN A 457 -13.25 12.73 -7.21
N ILE A 458 -13.71 12.27 -8.37
CA ILE A 458 -15.14 12.11 -8.62
C ILE A 458 -15.64 10.77 -8.07
N GLN A 459 -16.78 10.78 -7.38
CA GLN A 459 -17.41 9.56 -6.87
C GLN A 459 -18.19 8.82 -7.97
N ARG A 460 -18.30 7.49 -7.87
CA ARG A 460 -19.06 6.67 -8.84
C ARG A 460 -20.49 7.15 -9.07
N VAL A 461 -21.22 7.45 -7.99
CA VAL A 461 -22.61 7.94 -8.10
C VAL A 461 -22.70 9.26 -8.86
N GLN A 462 -21.71 10.13 -8.69
CA GLN A 462 -21.70 11.44 -9.35
C GLN A 462 -21.52 11.32 -10.86
N ILE A 463 -20.80 10.30 -11.35
CA ILE A 463 -20.66 10.02 -12.79
C ILE A 463 -22.02 9.65 -13.39
N LEU A 464 -22.76 8.77 -12.73
CA LEU A 464 -24.05 8.29 -13.23
C LEU A 464 -25.10 9.39 -13.24
N VAL A 465 -25.20 10.14 -12.13
CA VAL A 465 -26.06 11.34 -12.05
C VAL A 465 -25.68 12.36 -13.13
N SER A 466 -24.39 12.60 -13.32
CA SER A 466 -23.87 13.52 -14.33
C SER A 466 -24.28 13.14 -15.75
N LEU A 467 -24.13 11.86 -16.12
CA LEU A 467 -24.48 11.38 -17.45
C LEU A 467 -25.99 11.40 -17.70
N VAL A 468 -26.80 10.96 -16.73
CA VAL A 468 -28.26 10.97 -16.85
C VAL A 468 -28.78 12.40 -17.03
N ASN A 469 -28.32 13.34 -16.21
CA ASN A 469 -28.77 14.73 -16.27
C ASN A 469 -28.25 15.45 -17.53
N GLY A 470 -26.95 15.29 -17.84
CA GLY A 470 -26.34 15.96 -18.99
C GLY A 470 -26.95 15.52 -20.32
N LEU A 471 -27.21 14.21 -20.47
CA LEU A 471 -27.84 13.61 -21.66
C LEU A 471 -29.37 13.74 -21.66
N GLY A 472 -29.98 14.13 -20.54
CA GLY A 472 -31.44 14.25 -20.42
C GLY A 472 -32.15 12.91 -20.54
N LEU A 473 -31.56 11.84 -19.98
CA LEU A 473 -32.09 10.50 -20.10
C LEU A 473 -33.37 10.34 -19.26
N THR A 474 -34.36 9.67 -19.83
CA THR A 474 -35.63 9.34 -19.17
C THR A 474 -35.96 7.87 -19.37
N THR A 475 -36.84 7.33 -18.52
CA THR A 475 -37.39 5.97 -18.64
C THR A 475 -38.89 5.97 -18.37
N ALA A 476 -39.64 5.14 -19.10
CA ALA A 476 -41.08 4.95 -18.89
C ALA A 476 -41.39 4.09 -17.64
N THR A 477 -40.41 3.30 -17.19
CA THR A 477 -40.52 2.42 -16.02
C THR A 477 -39.34 2.61 -15.08
N LYS A 478 -39.62 3.08 -13.86
CA LYS A 478 -38.65 3.13 -12.76
C LYS A 478 -38.59 1.76 -12.09
N THR A 479 -38.00 0.76 -12.74
CA THR A 479 -37.68 -0.51 -12.06
C THR A 479 -36.37 -0.35 -11.31
N THR A 480 -36.43 -0.28 -9.97
CA THR A 480 -35.25 -0.33 -9.12
C THR A 480 -34.72 -1.75 -9.10
N LYS A 481 -33.79 -2.06 -10.01
CA LYS A 481 -32.96 -3.25 -9.85
C LYS A 481 -32.13 -3.08 -8.58
N ALA A 482 -32.20 -4.08 -7.70
CA ALA A 482 -31.57 -4.01 -6.40
C ALA A 482 -30.05 -4.18 -6.52
N PHE A 483 -29.32 -3.25 -5.91
CA PHE A 483 -27.89 -3.41 -5.62
C PHE A 483 -27.75 -3.90 -4.17
N ASP A 484 -26.73 -4.71 -3.89
CA ASP A 484 -26.46 -5.21 -2.53
C ASP A 484 -26.19 -4.04 -1.55
N ASP A 485 -25.71 -2.91 -2.07
CA ASP A 485 -25.38 -1.69 -1.35
C ASP A 485 -26.31 -0.52 -1.69
N GLN A 486 -27.54 -0.82 -2.11
CA GLN A 486 -28.55 0.19 -2.46
C GLN A 486 -28.81 1.21 -1.34
N ASN A 487 -28.71 0.78 -0.07
CA ASN A 487 -28.84 1.66 1.09
C ASN A 487 -27.72 2.71 1.23
N LYS A 488 -26.61 2.59 0.49
CA LYS A 488 -25.52 3.57 0.45
C LYS A 488 -25.72 4.62 -0.65
N ILE A 489 -26.73 4.47 -1.50
CA ILE A 489 -27.02 5.44 -2.57
C ILE A 489 -27.62 6.68 -1.93
N PRO A 490 -27.03 7.87 -2.11
CA PRO A 490 -27.62 9.11 -1.63
C PRO A 490 -29.02 9.33 -2.20
N ASN A 491 -29.95 9.83 -1.39
CA ASN A 491 -31.35 10.06 -1.80
C ASN A 491 -31.49 10.87 -3.08
N TYR A 492 -30.61 11.86 -3.30
CA TYR A 492 -30.64 12.71 -4.48
C TYR A 492 -30.33 11.98 -5.79
N ALA A 493 -29.77 10.77 -5.75
CA ALA A 493 -29.31 10.03 -6.92
C ALA A 493 -30.20 8.83 -7.27
N LEU A 494 -31.21 8.52 -6.45
CA LEU A 494 -31.99 7.28 -6.58
C LEU A 494 -32.67 7.17 -7.96
N ASP A 495 -33.23 8.27 -8.45
CA ASP A 495 -33.92 8.32 -9.73
C ASP A 495 -32.94 8.15 -10.91
N GLU A 496 -31.80 8.85 -10.88
CA GLU A 496 -30.78 8.75 -11.92
C GLU A 496 -30.15 7.36 -11.96
N ILE A 497 -29.92 6.72 -10.82
CA ILE A 497 -29.41 5.35 -10.78
C ILE A 497 -30.42 4.35 -11.34
N ALA A 498 -31.72 4.56 -11.10
CA ALA A 498 -32.76 3.73 -11.72
C ALA A 498 -32.76 3.92 -13.24
N ILE A 499 -32.67 5.15 -13.74
CA ILE A 499 -32.59 5.45 -15.18
C ILE A 499 -31.34 4.81 -15.79
N ALA A 500 -30.16 5.01 -15.18
CA ALA A 500 -28.90 4.47 -15.67
C ALA A 500 -28.90 2.92 -15.70
N SER A 501 -29.55 2.29 -14.72
CA SER A 501 -29.80 0.84 -14.71
C SER A 501 -30.64 0.42 -15.90
N SER A 502 -31.80 1.05 -16.13
CA SER A 502 -32.70 0.72 -17.24
C SER A 502 -32.05 0.93 -18.61
N LYS A 503 -31.14 1.90 -18.71
CA LYS A 503 -30.37 2.22 -19.92
C LYS A 503 -29.10 1.38 -20.11
N ARG A 504 -28.81 0.43 -19.19
CA ARG A 504 -27.59 -0.41 -19.19
C ARG A 504 -26.29 0.40 -19.20
N ILE A 505 -26.29 1.57 -18.58
CA ILE A 505 -25.12 2.45 -18.48
C ILE A 505 -24.16 2.00 -17.37
N ILE A 506 -24.68 1.32 -16.35
CA ILE A 506 -23.91 0.92 -15.17
C ILE A 506 -23.01 -0.27 -15.50
N VAL A 507 -21.71 -0.10 -15.26
CA VAL A 507 -20.70 -1.17 -15.35
C VAL A 507 -20.05 -1.38 -14.00
N ASN A 508 -20.23 -2.56 -13.40
CA ASN A 508 -19.78 -2.90 -12.05
C ASN A 508 -18.74 -4.02 -12.08
N TYR A 509 -17.54 -3.71 -11.58
CA TYR A 509 -16.44 -4.65 -11.42
C TYR A 509 -15.91 -4.60 -9.98
N PRO A 510 -15.52 -5.75 -9.38
CA PRO A 510 -15.64 -7.11 -9.92
C PRO A 510 -17.03 -7.72 -9.71
N LYS A 511 -17.84 -7.16 -8.79
CA LYS A 511 -19.16 -7.67 -8.44
C LYS A 511 -20.25 -6.86 -9.11
N ILE A 512 -20.98 -7.48 -10.04
CA ILE A 512 -22.03 -6.83 -10.83
C ILE A 512 -23.15 -6.23 -9.95
N SER A 513 -23.45 -6.84 -8.79
CA SER A 513 -24.47 -6.41 -7.83
C SER A 513 -24.05 -5.28 -6.89
N GLN A 514 -22.79 -4.82 -6.92
CA GLN A 514 -22.29 -3.77 -6.02
C GLN A 514 -21.98 -2.48 -6.78
N LEU A 515 -22.68 -1.40 -6.43
CA LEU A 515 -22.51 -0.10 -7.09
C LEU A 515 -21.32 0.69 -6.53
N ASN A 516 -21.05 0.57 -5.22
CA ASN A 516 -20.09 1.35 -4.45
C ASN A 516 -20.25 2.87 -4.66
N PRO A 517 -21.43 3.45 -4.38
CA PRO A 517 -21.85 4.75 -4.89
C PRO A 517 -20.97 5.92 -4.41
N THR A 518 -20.52 5.90 -3.15
CA THR A 518 -19.77 7.00 -2.53
C THR A 518 -18.25 6.86 -2.65
N ARG A 519 -17.76 5.80 -3.29
CA ARG A 519 -16.33 5.59 -3.53
C ARG A 519 -15.86 6.42 -4.73
N ASP A 520 -14.64 6.96 -4.64
CA ASP A 520 -13.93 7.57 -5.76
C ASP A 520 -13.81 6.59 -6.94
N ALA A 521 -14.21 7.03 -8.12
CA ALA A 521 -14.18 6.21 -9.33
C ALA A 521 -12.77 6.14 -9.94
N THR A 522 -12.40 4.97 -10.43
CA THR A 522 -11.17 4.79 -11.21
C THR A 522 -11.36 5.23 -12.65
N ARG A 523 -10.26 5.48 -13.36
CA ARG A 523 -10.28 5.87 -14.77
C ARG A 523 -10.89 4.80 -15.68
N ALA A 524 -10.69 3.52 -15.35
CA ALA A 524 -11.31 2.40 -16.03
C ALA A 524 -12.83 2.38 -15.86
N GLU A 525 -13.31 2.64 -14.66
CA GLU A 525 -14.75 2.71 -14.38
C GLU A 525 -15.40 3.87 -15.08
N VAL A 526 -14.78 5.05 -15.03
CA VAL A 526 -15.23 6.22 -15.79
C VAL A 526 -15.28 5.89 -17.28
N ALA A 527 -14.22 5.28 -17.84
CA ALA A 527 -14.16 4.89 -19.24
C ALA A 527 -15.27 3.93 -19.62
N ALA A 528 -15.48 2.86 -18.85
CA ALA A 528 -16.53 1.87 -19.13
C ALA A 528 -17.94 2.48 -19.06
N ILE A 529 -18.22 3.29 -18.04
CA ILE A 529 -19.54 3.93 -17.87
C ILE A 529 -19.79 4.97 -18.96
N VAL A 530 -18.80 5.80 -19.31
CA VAL A 530 -18.92 6.78 -20.40
C VAL A 530 -19.09 6.06 -21.75
N TYR A 531 -18.40 4.95 -21.97
CA TYR A 531 -18.58 4.14 -23.17
C TYR A 531 -20.01 3.61 -23.28
N GLN A 532 -20.59 3.08 -22.20
CA GLN A 532 -21.99 2.65 -22.22
C GLN A 532 -22.97 3.80 -22.48
N ALA A 533 -22.69 4.99 -21.95
CA ALA A 533 -23.49 6.17 -22.29
C ALA A 533 -23.39 6.57 -23.78
N LEU A 534 -22.23 6.36 -24.41
CA LEU A 534 -22.07 6.53 -25.86
C LEU A 534 -22.79 5.44 -26.67
N VAL A 535 -22.86 4.22 -26.16
CA VAL A 535 -23.66 3.12 -26.74
C VAL A 535 -25.15 3.48 -26.69
N ASP A 536 -25.66 3.94 -25.54
CA ASP A 536 -27.05 4.39 -25.39
C ASP A 536 -27.38 5.56 -26.34
N ALA A 537 -26.42 6.46 -26.56
CA ALA A 537 -26.54 7.55 -27.52
C ALA A 537 -26.39 7.11 -29.00
N GLY A 538 -26.14 5.83 -29.29
CA GLY A 538 -25.95 5.31 -30.64
C GLY A 538 -24.67 5.78 -31.34
N ARG A 539 -23.65 6.21 -30.58
CA ARG A 539 -22.43 6.82 -31.12
C ARG A 539 -21.25 5.85 -31.26
N VAL A 540 -21.31 4.71 -30.59
CA VAL A 540 -20.29 3.65 -30.64
C VAL A 540 -20.95 2.28 -30.65
N ALA A 541 -20.22 1.26 -31.11
CA ALA A 541 -20.70 -0.12 -31.15
C ALA A 541 -20.81 -0.74 -29.74
N VAL A 542 -21.72 -1.70 -29.57
CA VAL A 542 -21.87 -2.45 -28.32
C VAL A 542 -20.63 -3.30 -28.06
N ILE A 543 -20.10 -3.25 -26.84
CA ILE A 543 -19.08 -4.18 -26.34
C ILE A 543 -19.76 -5.14 -25.37
N ASN A 544 -19.65 -6.44 -25.61
CA ASN A 544 -20.12 -7.46 -24.69
C ASN A 544 -19.16 -7.55 -23.49
N SER A 545 -19.68 -7.36 -22.28
CA SER A 545 -18.89 -7.44 -21.05
C SER A 545 -19.74 -8.06 -19.93
N PRO A 546 -19.19 -9.01 -19.14
CA PRO A 546 -19.89 -9.61 -18.01
C PRO A 546 -20.12 -8.62 -16.86
N TYR A 547 -19.55 -7.42 -16.95
CA TYR A 547 -19.62 -6.39 -15.90
C TYR A 547 -20.72 -5.35 -16.17
N ILE A 548 -21.38 -5.39 -17.33
CA ILE A 548 -22.52 -4.50 -17.62
C ILE A 548 -23.70 -4.99 -16.79
N PHE A 549 -24.24 -4.12 -15.94
CA PHE A 549 -25.39 -4.43 -15.12
C PHE A 549 -26.64 -4.51 -16.02
N VAL A 550 -27.19 -5.71 -16.15
CA VAL A 550 -28.31 -6.01 -17.07
C VAL A 550 -29.64 -5.88 -16.38
#